data_AF-H3H852-F1
#
_entry.id   AF-H3H852-F1
#
_cell.length_a   1.000
_cell.length_b   1.000
_cell.length_c   1.000
_cell.angle_alpha   90.00
_cell.angle_beta   90.00
_cell.angle_gamma   90.00
#
_symmetry.space_group_name_H-M   'P 1'
#
loop_
_entity.id
_entity.type
_entity.pdbx_description
1 polymer ?
#
loop_
_entity_poly.entity_id
_entity_poly.type
_entity_poly.pdbx_seq_one_letter_code
_entity_poly.pdbx_strand_id
1 'polypeptide(L)'
;MAPINIDSTSTTAGPTAAVVVTPIKNALNQEVEHAPFTHPELLGEFPTKTYDPIPVLPYNDRALKADPSFKNLLADATVTHLEPKIGTEISGLQLHELTDAQKDELALLVAQRGVVFFREQEISIEQQLDLGRYYGPLHVHQTVAHAKSIPQVHVVENSLEVSEKRLETQLYRHFN
;
A
#
# COMPACT_ATOMS: atom_id res chain seq x y z
N MET A 1 52.54 29.29 3.89
CA MET A 1 53.72 28.75 3.16
C MET A 1 53.42 27.32 2.80
N ALA A 2 53.50 27.01 1.51
CA ALA A 2 53.21 25.72 0.89
C ALA A 2 54.18 24.61 1.33
N PRO A 3 53.94 23.39 0.85
CA PRO A 3 54.99 22.70 0.12
C PRO A 3 54.66 22.64 -1.38
N ILE A 4 55.55 23.28 -2.13
CA ILE A 4 55.98 23.02 -3.51
C ILE A 4 57.11 21.95 -3.32
N ASN A 5 57.31 20.87 -4.08
CA ASN A 5 57.53 20.83 -5.52
C ASN A 5 57.80 19.38 -6.03
N ILE A 6 57.43 19.14 -7.30
CA ILE A 6 58.00 18.30 -8.38
C ILE A 6 58.77 16.98 -8.11
N ASP A 7 58.41 15.92 -8.84
CA ASP A 7 59.07 15.64 -10.14
C ASP A 7 58.21 14.80 -11.09
N SER A 8 58.58 14.91 -12.36
CA SER A 8 57.82 14.70 -13.58
C SER A 8 58.22 13.38 -14.20
N THR A 9 57.25 12.56 -14.62
CA THR A 9 57.46 11.65 -15.76
C THR A 9 56.14 11.44 -16.48
N SER A 10 56.06 12.05 -17.65
CA SER A 10 55.07 11.82 -18.69
C SER A 10 55.13 10.37 -19.17
N THR A 11 54.01 9.66 -19.11
CA THR A 11 53.75 8.51 -19.99
C THR A 11 52.37 8.70 -20.59
N THR A 12 52.35 8.68 -21.91
CA THR A 12 51.26 8.94 -22.84
C THR A 12 49.99 8.16 -22.53
N ALA A 13 48.92 8.86 -22.18
CA ALA A 13 47.56 8.31 -22.19
C ALA A 13 46.88 8.71 -23.51
N GLY A 14 46.40 7.72 -24.26
CA GLY A 14 45.53 7.92 -25.42
C GLY A 14 44.22 8.63 -25.04
N PRO A 15 43.39 9.04 -26.01
CA PRO A 15 42.19 9.80 -25.74
C PRO A 15 41.27 8.99 -24.82
N THR A 16 41.16 9.43 -23.56
CA THR A 16 40.21 8.85 -22.62
C THR A 16 38.84 9.30 -23.09
N ALA A 17 38.07 8.37 -23.64
CA ALA A 17 36.69 8.59 -24.00
C ALA A 17 35.96 9.19 -22.78
N ALA A 18 35.29 10.32 -22.99
CA ALA A 18 34.47 10.94 -21.96
C ALA A 18 33.46 9.90 -21.46
N VAL A 19 33.60 9.47 -20.21
CA VAL A 19 32.60 8.65 -19.56
C VAL A 19 31.35 9.52 -19.44
N VAL A 20 30.38 9.26 -20.32
CA VAL A 20 29.04 9.84 -20.24
C VAL A 20 28.44 9.29 -18.94
N VAL A 21 28.51 10.08 -17.88
CA VAL A 21 27.83 9.78 -16.62
C VAL A 21 26.35 9.78 -16.95
N THR A 22 25.74 8.60 -17.00
CA THR A 22 24.30 8.51 -17.22
C THR A 22 23.63 9.02 -15.95
N PRO A 23 22.87 10.13 -15.99
CA PRO A 23 22.21 10.60 -14.79
C PRO A 23 21.29 9.49 -14.28
N ILE A 24 21.33 9.22 -12.98
CA ILE A 24 20.34 8.37 -12.32
C ILE A 24 18.99 8.99 -12.67
N LYS A 25 18.17 8.25 -13.43
CA LYS A 25 16.85 8.73 -13.88
C LYS A 25 16.05 9.08 -12.62
N ASN A 26 15.88 10.36 -12.33
CA ASN A 26 14.85 10.80 -11.39
C ASN A 26 13.52 10.24 -11.91
N ALA A 27 12.73 9.60 -11.05
CA ALA A 27 11.43 9.00 -11.40
C ALA A 27 10.45 10.00 -12.07
N LEU A 28 10.74 11.31 -12.03
CA LEU A 28 10.02 12.35 -12.76
C LEU A 28 10.14 12.28 -14.29
N ASN A 29 11.19 11.66 -14.85
CA ASN A 29 11.47 11.69 -16.29
C ASN A 29 11.23 10.34 -17.00
N GLN A 30 10.52 9.42 -16.36
CA GLN A 30 10.05 8.21 -17.03
C GLN A 30 8.65 8.48 -17.59
N GLU A 31 8.44 8.23 -18.88
CA GLU A 31 7.08 8.07 -19.39
C GLU A 31 6.48 6.86 -18.68
N VAL A 32 5.56 7.13 -17.74
CA VAL A 32 4.85 6.07 -17.03
C VAL A 32 3.79 5.54 -17.98
N GLU A 33 3.97 4.31 -18.45
CA GLU A 33 2.92 3.61 -19.18
C GLU A 33 1.82 3.23 -18.18
N HIS A 34 0.69 3.94 -18.23
CA HIS A 34 -0.45 3.65 -17.37
C HIS A 34 -1.30 2.54 -17.99
N ALA A 35 -1.49 1.45 -17.26
CA ALA A 35 -2.44 0.41 -17.65
C ALA A 35 -3.88 0.94 -17.54
N PRO A 36 -4.79 0.58 -18.46
CA PRO A 36 -6.20 0.93 -18.35
C PRO A 36 -6.82 0.23 -17.14
N PHE A 37 -7.71 0.93 -16.44
CA PHE A 37 -8.42 0.35 -15.30
C PHE A 37 -9.45 -0.68 -15.78
N THR A 38 -9.32 -1.94 -15.33
CA THR A 38 -10.09 -3.07 -15.86
C THR A 38 -11.40 -3.36 -15.12
N HIS A 39 -11.70 -2.61 -14.06
CA HIS A 39 -12.83 -2.85 -13.14
C HIS A 39 -13.83 -1.69 -13.13
N PRO A 40 -14.60 -1.45 -14.22
CA PRO A 40 -15.51 -0.31 -14.31
C PRO A 40 -16.56 -0.27 -13.19
N GLU A 41 -16.91 -1.41 -12.61
CA GLU A 41 -17.80 -1.55 -11.45
C GLU A 41 -17.26 -0.92 -10.16
N LEU A 42 -15.93 -0.75 -10.09
CA LEU A 42 -15.22 -0.16 -8.95
C LEU A 42 -14.92 1.32 -9.15
N LEU A 43 -15.32 1.91 -10.28
CA LEU A 43 -15.16 3.35 -10.48
C LEU A 43 -15.89 4.11 -9.36
N GLY A 44 -15.18 5.07 -8.79
CA GLY A 44 -15.66 5.83 -7.64
C GLY A 44 -16.84 6.73 -8.00
N GLU A 45 -17.87 6.72 -7.15
CA GLU A 45 -19.00 7.67 -7.23
C GLU A 45 -19.04 8.63 -6.03
N PHE A 46 -19.67 9.79 -6.25
CA PHE A 46 -19.93 10.81 -5.22
C PHE A 46 -21.44 11.04 -5.07
N PRO A 47 -22.17 10.08 -4.46
CA PRO A 47 -23.60 10.23 -4.27
C PRO A 47 -23.90 11.37 -3.27
N THR A 48 -24.96 12.12 -3.53
CA THR A 48 -25.49 13.06 -2.53
C THR A 48 -26.24 12.26 -1.46
N LYS A 49 -25.50 11.78 -0.46
CA LYS A 49 -26.02 10.97 0.63
C LYS A 49 -25.55 11.52 1.98
N THR A 50 -26.48 11.65 2.91
CA THR A 50 -26.18 12.01 4.30
C THR A 50 -26.25 10.75 5.15
N TYR A 51 -25.29 10.59 6.05
CA TYR A 51 -25.22 9.48 7.00
C TYR A 51 -25.55 9.98 8.41
N ASP A 52 -26.08 9.08 9.23
CA ASP A 52 -26.30 9.35 10.64
C ASP A 52 -24.96 9.60 11.37
N PRO A 53 -24.96 10.35 12.49
CA PRO A 53 -23.78 10.51 13.31
C PRO A 53 -23.18 9.16 13.73
N ILE A 54 -21.86 9.04 13.67
CA ILE A 54 -21.16 7.82 14.08
C ILE A 54 -21.40 7.60 15.59
N PRO A 55 -21.98 6.46 16.00
CA PRO A 55 -22.21 6.18 17.41
C PRO A 55 -20.87 5.89 18.12
N VAL A 56 -20.87 5.92 19.45
CA VAL A 56 -19.74 5.39 20.21
C VAL A 56 -19.71 3.88 20.02
N LEU A 57 -18.68 3.39 19.32
CA LEU A 57 -18.49 1.97 19.05
C LEU A 57 -17.66 1.35 20.18
N PRO A 58 -18.14 0.27 20.83
CA PRO A 58 -17.30 -0.48 21.75
C PRO A 58 -16.16 -1.13 20.95
N TYR A 59 -14.93 -0.93 21.39
CA TYR A 59 -13.77 -1.60 20.79
C TYR A 59 -13.39 -2.81 21.64
N ASN A 60 -13.09 -3.93 20.97
CA ASN A 60 -12.54 -5.12 21.61
C ASN A 60 -11.40 -5.62 20.74
N ASP A 61 -10.18 -5.53 21.25
CA ASP A 61 -9.00 -5.90 20.50
C ASP A 61 -8.95 -7.43 20.29
N ARG A 62 -8.98 -7.84 19.03
CA ARG A 62 -8.92 -9.25 18.62
C ARG A 62 -7.60 -9.90 19.02
N ALA A 63 -6.51 -9.14 19.08
CA ALA A 63 -5.21 -9.64 19.50
C ALA A 63 -5.21 -10.21 20.93
N LEU A 64 -6.12 -9.74 21.80
CA LEU A 64 -6.24 -10.24 23.17
C LEU A 64 -6.77 -11.67 23.27
N LYS A 65 -7.36 -12.20 22.19
CA LYS A 65 -7.88 -13.57 22.09
C LYS A 65 -6.89 -14.55 21.45
N ALA A 66 -5.80 -14.03 20.89
CA ALA A 66 -4.79 -14.80 20.20
C ALA A 66 -4.05 -15.77 21.13
N ASP A 67 -3.60 -16.90 20.58
CA ASP A 67 -2.57 -17.70 21.22
C ASP A 67 -1.20 -17.03 20.95
N PRO A 68 -0.44 -16.64 21.99
CA PRO A 68 0.84 -15.95 21.81
C PRO A 68 1.93 -16.83 21.19
N SER A 69 1.71 -18.14 21.07
CA SER A 69 2.62 -19.05 20.35
C SER A 69 2.41 -19.05 18.84
N PHE A 70 1.36 -18.39 18.34
CA PHE A 70 0.99 -18.34 16.92
C PHE A 70 0.82 -19.72 16.26
N LYS A 71 0.45 -20.73 17.05
CA LYS A 71 0.44 -22.13 16.61
C LYS A 71 -0.59 -22.43 15.52
N ASN A 72 -1.64 -21.62 15.37
CA ASN A 72 -2.65 -21.85 14.35
C ASN A 72 -2.29 -21.13 13.04
N LEU A 73 -1.75 -19.92 13.14
CA LEU A 73 -1.38 -19.09 11.99
C LEU A 73 -0.07 -19.54 11.36
N LEU A 74 0.93 -19.90 12.17
CA LEU A 74 2.28 -20.18 11.67
C LEU A 74 2.58 -21.67 11.45
N ALA A 75 1.62 -22.57 11.70
CA ALA A 75 1.83 -24.01 11.52
C ALA A 75 2.23 -24.37 10.07
N ASP A 76 1.53 -23.80 9.10
CA ASP A 76 1.69 -24.11 7.68
C ASP A 76 2.19 -22.91 6.85
N ALA A 77 2.63 -21.84 7.54
CA ALA A 77 3.01 -20.58 6.91
C ALA A 77 4.53 -20.38 6.88
N THR A 78 5.03 -19.77 5.80
CA THR A 78 6.41 -19.31 5.74
C THR A 78 6.47 -17.83 6.13
N VAL A 79 7.36 -17.50 7.08
CA VAL A 79 7.46 -16.16 7.66
C VAL A 79 8.81 -15.54 7.31
N THR A 80 8.78 -14.35 6.71
CA THR A 80 9.96 -13.55 6.41
C THR A 80 9.88 -12.19 7.09
N HIS A 81 10.76 -11.91 8.04
CA HIS A 81 10.85 -10.57 8.62
C HIS A 81 11.60 -9.64 7.67
N LEU A 82 10.94 -8.54 7.29
CA LEU A 82 11.49 -7.58 6.32
C LEU A 82 12.49 -6.63 6.98
N GLU A 83 12.18 -6.16 8.19
CA GLU A 83 13.05 -5.32 9.00
C GLU A 83 13.11 -5.83 10.46
N PRO A 84 14.14 -5.50 11.24
CA PRO A 84 14.27 -6.01 12.61
C PRO A 84 13.05 -5.73 13.50
N LYS A 85 12.45 -4.55 13.39
CA LYS A 85 11.40 -4.07 14.31
C LYS A 85 10.00 -3.95 13.70
N ILE A 86 9.88 -4.01 12.39
CA ILE A 86 8.62 -3.74 11.68
C ILE A 86 8.55 -4.61 10.44
N GLY A 87 7.36 -4.94 9.97
CA GLY A 87 7.19 -5.63 8.70
C GLY A 87 7.47 -7.13 8.80
N THR A 88 6.50 -7.91 8.36
CA THR A 88 6.61 -9.35 8.18
C THR A 88 5.84 -9.74 6.93
N GLU A 89 6.44 -10.54 6.07
CA GLU A 89 5.74 -11.20 4.97
C GLU A 89 5.36 -12.62 5.39
N ILE A 90 4.10 -13.00 5.12
CA ILE A 90 3.60 -14.37 5.29
C ILE A 90 3.24 -14.92 3.91
N SER A 91 3.71 -16.12 3.62
CA SER A 91 3.35 -16.90 2.43
C SER A 91 2.81 -18.28 2.81
N GLY A 92 2.04 -18.88 1.89
CA GLY A 92 1.40 -20.18 2.09
C GLY A 92 -0.03 -20.14 2.66
N LEU A 93 -0.60 -18.95 2.88
CA LEU A 93 -1.95 -18.78 3.40
C LEU A 93 -2.80 -17.85 2.51
N GLN A 94 -4.09 -18.15 2.41
CA GLN A 94 -5.10 -17.27 1.81
C GLN A 94 -5.92 -16.59 2.90
N LEU A 95 -5.99 -15.26 2.87
CA LEU A 95 -6.67 -14.46 3.90
C LEU A 95 -8.15 -14.81 4.07
N HIS A 96 -8.82 -15.20 2.99
CA HIS A 96 -10.24 -15.56 3.01
C HIS A 96 -10.53 -16.95 3.61
N GLU A 97 -9.49 -17.78 3.78
CA GLU A 97 -9.60 -19.13 4.34
C GLU A 97 -9.22 -19.19 5.82
N LEU A 98 -8.72 -18.08 6.39
CA LEU A 98 -8.28 -18.05 7.78
C LEU A 98 -9.42 -18.34 8.75
N THR A 99 -9.17 -19.28 9.65
CA THR A 99 -10.03 -19.53 10.80
C THR A 99 -10.04 -18.35 11.77
N ASP A 100 -11.03 -18.28 12.65
CA ASP A 100 -11.12 -17.23 13.67
C ASP A 100 -9.88 -17.19 14.58
N ALA A 101 -9.35 -18.35 14.97
CA ALA A 101 -8.13 -18.43 15.77
C ALA A 101 -6.90 -17.87 15.00
N GLN A 102 -6.79 -18.17 13.70
CA GLN A 102 -5.74 -17.62 12.86
C GLN A 102 -5.88 -16.11 12.67
N LYS A 103 -7.10 -15.59 12.53
CA LYS A 103 -7.35 -14.13 12.42
C LYS A 103 -7.03 -13.41 13.73
N ASP A 104 -7.35 -13.99 14.89
CA ASP A 104 -6.98 -13.43 16.19
C ASP A 104 -5.44 -13.39 16.34
N GLU A 105 -4.75 -14.47 15.98
CA GLU A 105 -3.28 -14.54 15.94
C GLU A 105 -2.67 -13.54 14.93
N LEU A 106 -3.32 -13.34 13.79
CA LEU A 106 -2.90 -12.33 12.81
C LEU A 106 -3.02 -10.92 13.39
N ALA A 107 -4.09 -10.61 14.13
CA ALA A 107 -4.21 -9.33 14.83
C ALA A 107 -3.06 -9.12 15.83
N LEU A 108 -2.69 -10.15 16.59
CA LEU A 108 -1.54 -10.07 17.51
C LEU A 108 -0.23 -9.86 16.77
N LEU A 109 -0.02 -10.55 15.64
CA LEU A 109 1.20 -10.39 14.86
C LEU A 109 1.30 -8.97 14.28
N VAL A 110 0.20 -8.42 13.74
CA VAL A 110 0.14 -7.05 13.25
C VAL A 110 0.42 -6.06 14.39
N ALA A 111 -0.14 -6.27 15.58
CA ALA A 111 0.13 -5.42 16.74
C ALA A 111 1.61 -5.41 17.14
N GLN A 112 2.31 -6.54 17.02
CA GLN A 112 3.74 -6.65 17.34
C GLN A 112 4.66 -6.15 16.22
N ARG A 113 4.28 -6.34 14.96
CA ARG A 113 5.12 -6.10 13.78
C ARG A 113 4.75 -4.84 13.01
N GLY A 114 3.69 -4.15 13.39
CA GLY A 114 3.16 -2.94 12.76
C GLY A 114 2.45 -3.19 11.43
N VAL A 115 3.08 -3.93 10.51
CA VAL A 115 2.52 -4.27 9.20
C VAL A 115 2.87 -5.71 8.82
N VAL A 116 1.91 -6.40 8.21
CA VAL A 116 2.08 -7.76 7.70
C VAL A 116 1.62 -7.78 6.24
N PHE A 117 2.40 -8.45 5.39
CA PHE A 117 2.14 -8.57 3.96
C PHE A 117 1.78 -10.01 3.61
N PHE A 118 0.78 -10.15 2.75
CA PHE A 118 0.42 -11.41 2.09
C PHE A 118 0.54 -11.19 0.58
N ARG A 119 1.15 -12.15 -0.11
CA ARG A 119 1.30 -12.12 -1.58
C ARG A 119 0.31 -13.09 -2.22
N GLU A 120 0.02 -12.89 -3.50
CA GLU A 120 -0.74 -13.86 -4.32
C GLU A 120 -2.08 -14.23 -3.67
N GLN A 121 -2.83 -13.21 -3.25
CA GLN A 121 -4.10 -13.39 -2.57
C GLN A 121 -5.23 -13.44 -3.61
N GLU A 122 -5.93 -14.57 -3.65
CA GLU A 122 -7.14 -14.75 -4.42
C GLU A 122 -8.32 -14.36 -3.52
N ILE A 123 -8.63 -13.06 -3.44
CA ILE A 123 -9.63 -12.54 -2.50
C ILE A 123 -10.60 -11.56 -3.17
N SER A 124 -11.90 -11.84 -3.04
CA SER A 124 -12.97 -10.94 -3.52
C SER A 124 -13.15 -9.73 -2.62
N ILE A 125 -13.86 -8.71 -3.09
CA ILE A 125 -14.18 -7.52 -2.30
C ILE A 125 -15.05 -7.89 -1.09
N GLU A 126 -16.02 -8.79 -1.27
CA GLU A 126 -16.88 -9.28 -0.19
C GLU A 126 -16.05 -9.96 0.90
N GLN A 127 -15.08 -10.78 0.51
CA GLN A 127 -14.17 -11.44 1.44
C GLN A 127 -13.25 -10.44 2.15
N GLN A 128 -12.77 -9.39 1.46
CA GLN A 128 -12.03 -8.29 2.09
C GLN A 128 -12.90 -7.54 3.12
N LEU A 129 -14.17 -7.30 2.79
CA LEU A 129 -15.12 -6.68 3.72
C LEU A 129 -15.37 -7.57 4.94
N ASP A 130 -15.54 -8.88 4.76
CA ASP A 130 -15.72 -9.83 5.85
C ASP A 130 -14.49 -9.92 6.75
N LEU A 131 -13.29 -9.90 6.16
CA LEU A 131 -12.04 -9.81 6.89
C LEU A 131 -11.97 -8.51 7.69
N GLY A 132 -12.33 -7.36 7.11
CA GLY A 132 -12.37 -6.09 7.82
C GLY A 132 -13.39 -6.09 8.98
N ARG A 133 -14.60 -6.64 8.75
CA ARG A 133 -15.66 -6.79 9.77
C ARG A 133 -15.22 -7.65 10.95
N TYR A 134 -14.33 -8.60 10.71
CA TYR A 134 -13.78 -9.43 11.77
C TYR A 134 -13.02 -8.58 12.81
N TYR A 135 -12.24 -7.61 12.35
CA TYR A 135 -11.44 -6.73 13.20
C TYR A 135 -12.20 -5.52 13.72
N GLY A 136 -13.29 -5.10 13.07
CA GLY A 136 -14.17 -4.07 13.59
C GLY A 136 -15.20 -3.55 12.58
N PRO A 137 -16.06 -2.60 12.99
CA PRO A 137 -17.03 -1.98 12.11
C PRO A 137 -16.33 -1.25 10.94
N LEU A 138 -16.82 -1.47 9.72
CA LEU A 138 -16.27 -0.83 8.53
C LEU A 138 -16.69 0.64 8.46
N HIS A 139 -15.69 1.52 8.32
CA HIS A 139 -15.91 2.94 8.15
C HIS A 139 -16.37 3.28 6.72
N VAL A 140 -17.24 4.26 6.59
CA VAL A 140 -17.65 4.86 5.31
C VAL A 140 -17.12 6.29 5.27
N HIS A 141 -16.11 6.53 4.42
CA HIS A 141 -15.52 7.86 4.32
C HIS A 141 -16.46 8.82 3.58
N GLN A 142 -16.55 10.06 4.07
CA GLN A 142 -17.55 11.02 3.59
C GLN A 142 -17.10 11.85 2.39
N THR A 143 -15.79 11.96 2.15
CA THR A 143 -15.24 12.91 1.15
C THR A 143 -14.52 12.24 -0.02
N VAL A 144 -14.27 10.94 0.06
CA VAL A 144 -13.55 10.20 -0.99
C VAL A 144 -14.55 9.30 -1.68
N ALA A 145 -14.45 9.21 -3.00
CA ALA A 145 -15.30 8.34 -3.79
C ALA A 145 -15.22 6.90 -3.28
N HIS A 146 -16.36 6.22 -3.29
CA HIS A 146 -16.45 4.81 -2.96
C HIS A 146 -16.88 4.00 -4.18
N ALA A 147 -16.59 2.71 -4.18
CA ALA A 147 -17.07 1.81 -5.22
C ALA A 147 -18.60 1.87 -5.31
N LYS A 148 -19.13 1.76 -6.52
CA LYS A 148 -20.57 1.82 -6.76
C LYS A 148 -21.27 0.76 -5.92
N SER A 149 -22.35 1.15 -5.24
CA SER A 149 -23.13 0.26 -4.35
C SER A 149 -22.41 -0.31 -3.11
N ILE A 150 -21.11 -0.03 -2.92
CA ILE A 150 -20.31 -0.55 -1.80
C ILE A 150 -19.59 0.60 -1.08
N PRO A 151 -20.29 1.36 -0.22
CA PRO A 151 -19.78 2.60 0.36
C PRO A 151 -18.60 2.42 1.33
N GLN A 152 -18.34 1.19 1.78
CA GLN A 152 -17.18 0.87 2.65
C GLN A 152 -15.87 0.69 1.87
N VAL A 153 -15.92 0.64 0.54
CA VAL A 153 -14.75 0.35 -0.31
C VAL A 153 -14.26 1.62 -0.97
N HIS A 154 -13.00 1.96 -0.72
CA HIS A 154 -12.29 3.00 -1.45
C HIS A 154 -11.38 2.40 -2.50
N VAL A 155 -11.48 2.95 -3.70
CA VAL A 155 -10.73 2.48 -4.85
C VAL A 155 -9.60 3.44 -5.11
N VAL A 156 -8.38 2.94 -4.95
CA VAL A 156 -7.16 3.69 -5.22
C VAL A 156 -6.68 3.27 -6.61
N GLU A 157 -6.99 4.10 -7.60
CA GLU A 157 -6.52 3.92 -8.97
C GLU A 157 -5.55 5.03 -9.38
N ASN A 158 -4.64 4.70 -10.30
CA ASN A 158 -3.69 5.63 -10.90
C ASN A 158 -3.85 5.62 -12.43
N SER A 159 -5.02 6.04 -12.90
CA SER A 159 -5.36 6.12 -14.33
C SER A 159 -5.20 7.55 -14.87
N LEU A 160 -4.77 7.66 -16.14
CA LEU A 160 -4.62 8.95 -16.82
C LEU A 160 -5.97 9.67 -16.97
N GLU A 161 -7.01 8.94 -17.35
CA GLU A 161 -8.36 9.50 -17.57
C GLU A 161 -8.92 10.19 -16.32
N VAL A 162 -8.71 9.61 -15.14
CA VAL A 162 -9.13 10.19 -13.87
C VAL A 162 -8.23 11.35 -13.47
N SER A 163 -6.94 11.26 -13.79
CA SER A 163 -5.97 12.34 -13.53
C SER A 163 -6.28 13.59 -14.36
N GLU A 164 -6.58 13.45 -15.65
CA GLU A 164 -6.97 14.54 -16.54
C GLU A 164 -8.26 15.23 -16.06
N LYS A 165 -9.31 14.44 -15.78
CA LYS A 165 -10.57 14.96 -15.20
C LYS A 165 -10.34 15.70 -13.87
N ARG A 166 -9.43 15.18 -13.02
CA ARG A 166 -9.09 15.81 -11.74
C ARG A 166 -8.35 17.13 -11.95
N LEU A 167 -7.41 17.18 -12.89
CA LEU A 167 -6.68 18.40 -13.25
C LEU A 167 -7.62 19.48 -13.79
N GLU A 168 -8.52 19.12 -14.71
CA GLU A 168 -9.56 20.04 -15.20
C GLU A 168 -10.42 20.58 -14.04
N THR A 169 -10.92 19.69 -13.18
CA THR A 169 -11.74 20.09 -12.02
C THR A 169 -10.99 21.04 -11.07
N GLN A 170 -9.69 20.85 -10.89
CA GLN A 170 -8.84 21.69 -10.06
C GLN A 170 -8.53 23.05 -10.70
N LEU A 171 -8.31 23.09 -12.01
CA LEU A 171 -8.04 24.31 -12.78
C LEU A 171 -9.25 25.25 -12.84
N TYR A 172 -10.48 24.71 -12.78
CA TYR A 172 -11.72 25.50 -12.90
C TYR A 172 -12.30 26.03 -11.57
N ARG A 173 -11.74 25.72 -10.39
CA ARG A 173 -12.15 26.37 -9.13
C ARG A 173 -11.52 27.76 -8.99
N HIS A 174 -12.01 28.73 -9.76
CA HIS A 174 -11.84 30.13 -9.41
C HIS A 174 -12.74 30.44 -8.21
N PHE A 175 -12.13 30.93 -7.13
CA PHE A 175 -12.87 31.46 -5.98
C PHE A 175 -13.59 32.75 -6.41
N ASN A 176 -14.90 32.65 -6.65
CA ASN A 176 -15.80 33.80 -6.69
C ASN A 176 -16.51 33.91 -5.35
#